data_AF-A0A1I4A9K1-F1
#
_entry.id   AF-A0A1I4A9K1-F1
#
_cell.length_a   1.000
_cell.length_b   1.000
_cell.length_c   1.000
_cell.angle_alpha   90.00
_cell.angle_beta   90.00
_cell.angle_gamma   90.00
#
_symmetry.space_group_name_H-M   'P 1'
#
loop_
_entity.id
_entity.type
_entity.pdbx_description
1 polymer ?
#
loop_
_entity_poly.entity_id
_entity_poly.type
_entity_poly.pdbx_seq_one_letter_code
_entity_poly.pdbx_strand_id
1 'polypeptide(L)'
;MIREMAAAAGMLALLGGPIAAQQNTSKRNPVADAGSATFEVVNKWGSGDQSIWCAAAQAALSRGAAWKDRLYVVDVKSAAQSPYGAETITFTFRPTQEQLAQATSGSSSTRGIGNNISVNSANRRCQRDMGAT
;
A
#
# COMPACT_ATOMS: atom_id res chain seq x y z
N MET A 1 57.46 -29.85 -40.81
CA MET A 1 57.49 -30.30 -39.40
C MET A 1 58.00 -29.11 -38.61
N ILE A 2 57.32 -28.41 -37.71
CA ILE A 2 56.33 -28.72 -36.66
C ILE A 2 55.35 -27.53 -36.54
N ARG A 3 54.18 -27.83 -35.99
CA ARG A 3 52.93 -27.09 -35.95
C ARG A 3 52.72 -26.54 -34.52
N GLU A 4 51.96 -25.44 -34.37
CA GLU A 4 51.19 -25.05 -33.15
C GLU A 4 52.04 -24.42 -32.01
N MET A 5 51.60 -23.52 -31.12
CA MET A 5 50.31 -22.95 -30.74
C MET A 5 50.55 -21.76 -29.78
N ALA A 6 49.65 -20.74 -29.79
CA ALA A 6 49.12 -19.90 -28.69
C ALA A 6 50.07 -19.37 -27.56
N ALA A 7 49.90 -18.19 -26.96
CA ALA A 7 48.64 -17.59 -26.51
C ALA A 7 48.84 -16.09 -26.20
N ALA A 8 47.96 -15.24 -26.74
CA ALA A 8 47.74 -13.90 -26.23
C ALA A 8 46.81 -13.99 -25.01
N ALA A 9 47.33 -13.70 -23.82
CA ALA A 9 46.52 -13.61 -22.60
C ALA A 9 45.77 -12.27 -22.57
N GLY A 10 44.62 -12.23 -23.24
CA GLY A 10 43.66 -11.14 -23.09
C GLY A 10 42.88 -11.30 -21.78
N MET A 11 43.13 -10.42 -20.81
CA MET A 11 42.39 -10.40 -19.55
C MET A 11 41.01 -9.76 -19.81
N LEU A 12 39.98 -10.60 -19.96
CA LEU A 12 38.59 -10.13 -20.07
C LEU A 12 38.15 -9.53 -18.72
N ALA A 13 37.94 -8.22 -18.70
CA ALA A 13 37.24 -7.55 -17.61
C ALA A 13 35.76 -7.97 -17.62
N LEU A 14 35.35 -8.75 -16.63
CA LEU A 14 33.94 -9.05 -16.37
C LEU A 14 33.26 -7.77 -15.88
N LEU A 15 32.57 -7.08 -16.78
CA LEU A 15 31.66 -5.98 -16.45
C LEU A 15 30.47 -6.56 -15.67
N GLY A 16 30.48 -6.37 -14.34
CA GLY A 16 29.32 -6.58 -13.50
C GLY A 16 28.22 -5.58 -13.87
N GLY A 17 27.25 -6.01 -14.66
CA GLY A 17 26.05 -5.22 -14.96
C GLY A 17 25.18 -5.05 -13.71
N PRO A 18 24.47 -3.92 -13.57
CA PRO A 18 23.53 -3.74 -12.46
C PRO A 18 22.40 -4.77 -12.61
N ILE A 19 22.20 -5.58 -11.58
CA ILE A 19 20.97 -6.39 -11.45
C ILE A 19 19.82 -5.38 -11.34
N ALA A 20 18.99 -5.28 -12.38
CA ALA A 20 17.74 -4.56 -12.28
C ALA A 20 16.90 -5.26 -11.20
N ALA A 21 16.83 -4.66 -10.01
CA ALA A 21 15.88 -5.05 -8.99
C ALA A 21 14.50 -5.00 -9.64
N GLN A 22 13.86 -6.15 -9.82
CA GLN A 22 12.50 -6.23 -10.32
C GLN A 22 11.64 -5.40 -9.36
N GLN A 23 11.14 -4.26 -9.83
CA GLN A 23 10.16 -3.48 -9.08
C GLN A 23 8.99 -4.42 -8.85
N ASN A 24 8.85 -4.90 -7.62
CA ASN A 24 7.70 -5.67 -7.21
C ASN A 24 6.52 -4.71 -7.37
N THR A 25 5.78 -4.82 -8.48
CA THR A 25 4.46 -4.22 -8.60
C THR A 25 3.58 -4.99 -7.64
N SER A 26 3.76 -4.73 -6.34
CA SER A 26 2.99 -5.29 -5.25
C SER A 26 1.53 -5.10 -5.62
N LYS A 27 0.81 -6.22 -5.73
CA LYS A 27 -0.60 -6.21 -6.13
C LYS A 27 -1.34 -5.26 -5.19
N ARG A 28 -1.85 -4.14 -5.72
CA ARG A 28 -2.57 -3.16 -4.90
C ARG A 28 -3.86 -3.78 -4.39
N ASN A 29 -4.25 -3.43 -3.16
CA ASN A 29 -5.53 -3.82 -2.62
C ASN A 29 -6.66 -3.17 -3.44
N PRO A 30 -7.64 -3.96 -3.93
CA PRO A 30 -8.81 -3.40 -4.60
C PRO A 30 -9.56 -2.41 -3.70
N VAL A 31 -10.17 -1.41 -4.32
CA VAL A 31 -10.99 -0.42 -3.62
C VAL A 31 -12.39 -0.43 -4.23
N ALA A 32 -13.40 -0.62 -3.39
CA ALA A 32 -14.80 -0.55 -3.76
C ALA A 32 -15.42 0.77 -3.26
N ASP A 33 -16.32 1.35 -4.06
CA ASP A 33 -17.02 2.57 -3.70
C ASP A 33 -18.16 2.30 -2.71
N ALA A 34 -18.21 3.11 -1.65
CA ALA A 34 -19.30 3.12 -0.67
C ALA A 34 -19.91 4.54 -0.51
N GLY A 35 -19.54 5.46 -1.40
CA GLY A 35 -19.92 6.88 -1.37
C GLY A 35 -18.83 7.78 -1.95
N SER A 36 -19.12 9.08 -2.08
CA SER A 36 -18.16 10.04 -2.65
C SER A 36 -16.92 10.24 -1.76
N ALA A 37 -17.08 10.16 -0.44
CA ALA A 37 -16.00 10.31 0.52
C ALA A 37 -15.68 9.03 1.32
N THR A 38 -16.46 7.96 1.11
CA THR A 38 -16.40 6.70 1.85
C THR A 38 -16.16 5.56 0.89
N PHE A 39 -15.22 4.68 1.20
CA PHE A 39 -14.84 3.57 0.33
C PHE A 39 -14.28 2.41 1.15
N GLU A 40 -14.29 1.23 0.55
CA GLU A 40 -13.82 0.00 1.16
C GLU A 40 -12.50 -0.43 0.52
N VAL A 41 -11.46 -0.66 1.32
CA VAL A 41 -10.22 -1.29 0.86
C VAL A 41 -10.32 -2.78 1.17
N VAL A 42 -10.24 -3.60 0.13
CA VAL A 42 -10.33 -5.06 0.23
C VAL A 42 -8.93 -5.64 0.36
N ASN A 43 -8.63 -6.24 1.51
CA ASN A 43 -7.33 -6.84 1.80
C ASN A 43 -7.17 -8.22 1.13
N LYS A 44 -7.27 -8.25 -0.20
CA LYS A 44 -7.28 -9.47 -1.01
C LYS A 44 -5.99 -10.29 -0.88
N TRP A 45 -4.88 -9.63 -0.53
CA TRP A 45 -3.55 -10.23 -0.52
C TRP A 45 -2.99 -10.45 0.90
N GLY A 46 -3.81 -10.26 1.95
CA GLY A 46 -3.35 -10.38 3.34
C GLY A 46 -2.28 -9.35 3.71
N SER A 47 -2.34 -8.16 3.12
CA SER A 47 -1.42 -7.05 3.36
C SER A 47 -1.46 -6.52 4.79
N GLY A 48 -0.31 -5.97 5.21
CA GLY A 48 -0.19 -5.22 6.45
C GLY A 48 -0.81 -3.83 6.37
N ASP A 49 -0.86 -3.13 7.52
CA ASP A 49 -1.47 -1.80 7.63
C ASP A 49 -0.85 -0.79 6.64
N GLN A 50 0.46 -0.90 6.35
CA GLN A 50 1.17 0.05 5.46
C GLN A 50 0.56 0.05 4.05
N SER A 51 0.38 -1.12 3.45
CA SER A 51 -0.22 -1.28 2.12
C SER A 51 -1.67 -0.84 2.09
N ILE A 52 -2.43 -1.15 3.14
CA ILE A 52 -3.85 -0.78 3.26
C ILE A 52 -3.99 0.75 3.35
N TRP A 53 -3.20 1.41 4.20
CA TRP A 53 -3.18 2.88 4.26
C TRP A 53 -2.71 3.53 2.96
N CYS A 54 -1.75 2.92 2.26
CA CYS A 54 -1.35 3.41 0.94
C CYS A 54 -2.52 3.38 -0.06
N ALA A 55 -3.22 2.24 -0.15
CA ALA A 55 -4.38 2.10 -1.02
C ALA A 55 -5.48 3.11 -0.65
N ALA A 56 -5.73 3.30 0.65
CA ALA A 56 -6.70 4.29 1.13
C ALA A 56 -6.30 5.74 0.78
N ALA A 57 -5.02 6.09 0.86
CA ALA A 57 -4.54 7.41 0.49
C ALA A 57 -4.79 7.72 -0.99
N GLN A 58 -4.43 6.78 -1.86
CA GLN A 58 -4.62 6.92 -3.31
C GLN A 58 -6.12 7.02 -3.66
N ALA A 59 -6.95 6.20 -3.03
CA ALA A 59 -8.39 6.23 -3.17
C ALA A 59 -9.01 7.57 -2.74
N ALA A 60 -8.55 8.13 -1.62
CA ALA A 60 -9.06 9.42 -1.14
C ALA A 60 -8.64 10.58 -2.05
N LEU A 61 -7.38 10.60 -2.50
CA LEU A 61 -6.86 11.61 -3.42
C LEU A 61 -7.61 11.58 -4.76
N SER A 62 -7.88 10.39 -5.32
CA SER A 62 -8.65 10.26 -6.56
C SER A 62 -10.11 10.72 -6.39
N ARG A 63 -10.60 10.80 -5.15
CA ARG A 63 -11.95 11.29 -4.78
C ARG A 63 -11.93 12.75 -4.31
N GLY A 64 -10.81 13.47 -4.45
CA GLY A 64 -10.71 14.89 -4.17
C GLY A 64 -10.39 15.25 -2.72
N ALA A 65 -9.95 14.30 -1.89
CA ALA A 65 -9.42 14.62 -0.57
C ALA A 65 -8.15 15.47 -0.68
N ALA A 66 -7.97 16.43 0.24
CA ALA A 66 -6.74 17.18 0.34
C ALA A 66 -5.67 16.40 1.12
N TRP A 67 -4.39 16.69 0.88
CA TRP A 67 -3.27 16.08 1.61
C TRP A 67 -3.35 16.24 3.14
N LYS A 68 -3.96 17.33 3.60
CA LYS A 68 -4.17 17.65 5.02
C LYS A 68 -5.40 16.96 5.63
N ASP A 69 -6.30 16.44 4.79
CA ASP A 69 -7.48 15.73 5.28
C ASP A 69 -7.05 14.45 6.00
N ARG A 70 -7.92 13.94 6.86
CA ARG A 70 -7.69 12.72 7.63
C ARG A 70 -8.54 11.59 7.06
N LEU A 71 -7.96 10.40 7.05
CA LEU A 71 -8.65 9.16 6.74
C LEU A 71 -8.98 8.45 8.04
N TYR A 72 -10.25 8.12 8.21
CA TYR A 72 -10.80 7.47 9.40
C TYR A 72 -11.22 6.06 9.04
N VAL A 73 -10.82 5.08 9.85
CA VAL A 73 -11.40 3.73 9.81
C VAL A 73 -12.77 3.82 10.47
N VAL A 74 -13.82 3.52 9.72
CA VAL A 74 -15.22 3.61 10.20
C VAL A 74 -15.91 2.26 10.28
N ASP A 75 -15.35 1.23 9.66
CA ASP A 75 -15.82 -0.15 9.79
C ASP A 75 -14.70 -1.13 9.42
N VAL A 76 -14.75 -2.34 9.98
CA VAL A 76 -13.81 -3.44 9.70
C VAL A 76 -14.60 -4.75 9.65
N LYS A 77 -14.59 -5.39 8.48
CA LYS A 77 -15.24 -6.68 8.27
C LYS A 77 -14.19 -7.78 8.11
N SER A 78 -14.39 -8.90 8.80
CA SER A 78 -13.63 -10.12 8.53
C SER A 78 -13.98 -10.70 7.15
N ALA A 79 -13.17 -11.64 6.66
CA ALA A 79 -13.44 -12.32 5.40
C ALA A 79 -14.80 -13.03 5.35
N ALA A 80 -15.30 -13.53 6.49
CA ALA A 80 -16.59 -14.20 6.58
C ALA A 80 -17.79 -13.24 6.51
N GLN A 81 -17.60 -11.98 6.91
CA GLN A 81 -18.65 -10.95 6.91
C GLN A 81 -18.61 -10.09 5.65
N SER A 82 -17.45 -10.00 5.01
CA SER A 82 -17.25 -9.20 3.81
C SER A 82 -17.86 -9.89 2.57
N PRO A 83 -18.59 -9.15 1.71
CA PRO A 83 -19.11 -9.70 0.46
C PRO A 83 -17.99 -10.07 -0.54
N TYR A 84 -16.74 -9.65 -0.29
CA TYR A 84 -15.59 -9.93 -1.15
C TYR A 84 -14.82 -11.19 -0.73
N GLY A 85 -15.22 -11.86 0.36
CA GLY A 85 -14.51 -13.03 0.89
C GLY A 85 -13.11 -12.72 1.43
N ALA A 86 -12.84 -11.46 1.77
CA ALA A 86 -11.55 -10.99 2.29
C ALA A 86 -11.76 -9.91 3.36
N GLU A 87 -10.80 -9.75 4.28
CA GLU A 87 -10.83 -8.66 5.27
C GLU A 87 -11.01 -7.32 4.54
N THR A 88 -11.96 -6.51 4.99
CA THR A 88 -12.34 -5.27 4.32
C THR A 88 -12.41 -4.14 5.33
N ILE A 89 -11.72 -3.05 5.02
CA ILE A 89 -11.63 -1.89 5.90
C ILE A 89 -12.31 -0.72 5.21
N THR A 90 -13.31 -0.15 5.86
CA THR A 90 -14.04 1.01 5.35
C THR A 90 -13.38 2.28 5.86
N PHE A 91 -13.04 3.17 4.94
CA PHE A 91 -12.47 4.47 5.22
C PHE A 91 -13.42 5.58 4.83
N THR A 92 -13.31 6.73 5.51
CA THR A 92 -13.86 8.00 5.04
C THR A 92 -12.90 9.16 5.27
N PHE A 93 -12.97 10.19 4.43
CA PHE A 93 -12.31 11.49 4.64
C PHE A 93 -13.29 12.65 4.89
N ARG A 94 -14.58 12.33 5.05
CA ARG A 94 -15.64 13.24 5.47
C ARG A 94 -16.49 12.54 6.54
N PRO A 95 -15.94 12.34 7.74
CA PRO A 95 -16.64 11.61 8.80
C PRO A 95 -17.86 12.38 9.29
N THR A 96 -18.88 11.65 9.76
CA THR A 96 -20.00 12.22 10.52
C THR A 96 -19.56 12.59 11.94
N GLN A 97 -20.43 13.28 12.69
CA GLN A 97 -20.14 13.65 14.07
C GLN A 97 -19.98 12.41 14.98
N GLU A 98 -20.77 11.37 14.74
CA GLU A 98 -20.68 10.10 15.48
C GLU A 98 -19.36 9.39 15.20
N GLN A 99 -18.90 9.40 13.94
CA GLN A 99 -17.61 8.82 13.55
C GLN A 99 -16.44 9.63 14.13
N LEU A 100 -16.57 10.95 14.20
CA LEU A 100 -15.59 11.81 14.89
C LEU A 100 -15.54 11.54 16.39
N ALA A 101 -16.67 11.22 17.03
CA ALA A 101 -16.71 10.88 18.45
C ALA A 101 -15.96 9.57 18.77
N GLN A 102 -15.84 8.67 17.79
CA GLN A 102 -15.06 7.44 17.91
C GLN A 102 -13.58 7.63 17.56
N ALA A 103 -13.19 8.80 17.07
CA ALA A 103 -11.85 9.02 16.54
C ALA A 103 -10.77 8.89 17.62
N THR A 104 -9.85 7.95 17.40
CA THR A 104 -8.69 7.71 18.25
C THR A 104 -7.42 8.18 17.55
N SER A 105 -6.58 8.92 18.26
CA SER A 105 -5.27 9.35 17.77
C SER A 105 -4.16 8.46 18.34
N GLY A 106 -3.01 8.43 17.67
CA GLY A 106 -1.82 7.71 18.16
C GLY A 106 -1.69 6.25 17.70
N SER A 107 -2.73 5.66 17.08
CA SER A 107 -2.64 4.32 16.49
C SER A 107 -2.58 4.37 14.95
N SER A 108 -1.71 3.55 14.37
CA SER A 108 -1.57 3.37 12.93
C SER A 108 -2.22 2.10 12.40
N SER A 109 -2.92 1.34 13.23
CA SER A 109 -3.58 0.10 12.83
C SER A 109 -4.83 0.39 11.99
N THR A 110 -5.04 -0.35 10.89
CA THR A 110 -6.28 -0.24 10.10
C THR A 110 -7.43 -1.07 10.67
N ARG A 111 -7.17 -1.83 11.75
CA ARG A 111 -8.12 -2.78 12.36
C ARG A 111 -8.79 -2.25 13.62
N GLY A 112 -8.55 -0.98 13.96
CA GLY A 112 -9.27 -0.29 15.02
C GLY A 112 -10.20 0.76 14.42
N ILE A 113 -11.50 0.60 14.62
CA ILE A 113 -12.49 1.66 14.29
C ILE A 113 -12.12 2.92 15.07
N GLY A 114 -12.22 4.07 14.41
CA GLY A 114 -11.80 5.36 14.96
C GLY A 114 -10.35 5.71 14.68
N ASN A 115 -9.47 4.74 14.42
CA ASN A 115 -8.08 5.03 14.10
C ASN A 115 -8.01 5.87 12.83
N ASN A 116 -7.15 6.89 12.85
CA ASN A 116 -7.08 7.83 11.75
C ASN A 116 -5.69 8.45 11.60
N ILE A 117 -5.33 8.74 10.36
CA ILE A 117 -4.09 9.44 9.99
C ILE A 117 -4.37 10.41 8.84
N SER A 118 -3.49 11.39 8.63
CA SER A 118 -3.63 12.29 7.47
C SER A 118 -3.39 11.54 6.16
N VAL A 119 -4.03 11.98 5.07
CA VAL A 119 -3.84 11.47 3.71
C VAL A 119 -2.35 11.50 3.33
N ASN A 120 -1.64 12.59 3.65
CA ASN A 120 -0.20 12.67 3.45
C ASN A 120 0.58 11.58 4.23
N SER A 121 0.24 11.36 5.51
CA SER A 121 0.90 10.32 6.32
C SER A 121 0.63 8.91 5.82
N ALA A 122 -0.59 8.67 5.31
CA ALA A 122 -0.98 7.41 4.67
C ALA A 122 -0.21 7.20 3.35
N ASN A 123 -0.13 8.24 2.50
CA ASN A 123 0.56 8.14 1.21
C ASN A 123 2.07 7.90 1.34
N ARG A 124 2.73 8.46 2.37
CA ARG A 124 4.15 8.16 2.65
C ARG A 124 4.43 6.66 2.87
N ARG A 125 3.40 5.88 3.23
CA ARG A 125 3.51 4.42 3.44
C ARG A 125 3.62 3.66 2.13
N CYS A 126 3.16 4.25 1.02
CA CYS A 126 3.30 3.67 -0.32
C CYS A 126 4.76 3.42 -0.72
N GLN A 127 5.69 4.26 -0.24
CA GLN A 127 7.12 4.11 -0.55
C GLN A 127 7.79 3.04 0.33
N ARG A 128 7.29 2.83 1.55
CA ARG A 128 7.85 1.84 2.49
C ARG A 128 7.43 0.42 2.14
N ASP A 129 6.26 0.26 1.54
CA ASP A 129 5.76 -1.02 1.03
C ASP A 129 6.55 -1.55 -0.18
N MET A 130 7.35 -0.68 -0.84
CA MET A 130 8.25 -1.05 -1.93
C MET A 130 9.68 -1.41 -1.46
N GLY A 131 9.97 -1.31 -0.16
CA GLY A 131 11.32 -1.52 0.40
C GLY A 131 11.40 -2.59 1.48
N ALA A 132 10.30 -3.28 1.81
CA ALA A 132 10.28 -4.41 2.73
C ALA A 132 10.36 -5.71 1.92
N THR A 133 11.58 -6.06 1.50
CA THR A 133 11.95 -7.41 1.02
C THR A 133 12.88 -8.06 2.03
#